data_AF-A0A661FT95-F1
#
_entry.id   AF-A0A661FT95-F1
#
_cell.length_a   1.000
_cell.length_b   1.000
_cell.length_c   1.000
_cell.angle_alpha   90.00
_cell.angle_beta   90.00
_cell.angle_gamma   90.00
#
_symmetry.space_group_name_H-M   'P 1'
#
loop_
_entity.id
_entity.type
_entity.pdbx_description
1 polymer ?
#
loop_
_entity_poly.entity_id
_entity_poly.type
_entity_poly.pdbx_seq_one_letter_code
_entity_poly.pdbx_strand_id
1 'polypeptide(L)'
;MSACHVGPQIKDLDLAHNPEGATVEVQILASEGQDKLNFEGELLEIGSDGIIFSGAAANDSADEVIFVAWSRAGRVKATRFGGYNATIGRSLEWNSETKERFRLISRFPQGISPEMMDSLLVAHRQERLRRFEL
;
A
#
# COMPACT_ATOMS: atom_id res chain seq x y z
N MET A 1 31.22 28.74 -11.22
CA MET A 1 29.81 28.33 -11.42
C MET A 1 29.79 26.83 -11.63
N SER A 2 29.42 26.05 -10.63
CA SER A 2 28.86 24.71 -10.83
C SER A 2 28.19 24.30 -9.53
N ALA A 3 26.88 24.55 -9.46
CA ALA A 3 26.03 24.08 -8.37
C ALA A 3 25.67 22.62 -8.68
N CYS A 4 26.42 21.67 -8.10
CA CYS A 4 25.97 20.29 -8.02
C CYS A 4 24.78 20.24 -7.05
N HIS A 5 23.57 20.10 -7.60
CA HIS A 5 22.38 19.81 -6.81
C HIS A 5 22.53 18.43 -6.17
N VAL A 6 22.70 18.41 -4.86
CA VAL A 6 22.55 17.20 -4.05
C VAL A 6 21.06 16.96 -3.91
N GLY A 7 20.50 16.14 -4.80
CA GLY A 7 19.21 15.49 -4.54
C GLY A 7 19.40 14.41 -3.46
N PRO A 8 18.37 14.08 -2.66
CA PRO A 8 18.45 13.00 -1.69
C PRO A 8 18.85 11.70 -2.40
N GLN A 9 19.94 11.08 -1.96
CA GLN A 9 20.41 9.81 -2.51
C GLN A 9 19.43 8.71 -2.11
N ILE A 10 18.86 8.04 -3.11
CA ILE A 10 18.12 6.78 -2.97
C ILE A 10 19.13 5.68 -2.59
N LYS A 11 19.71 5.75 -1.39
CA LYS A 11 20.70 4.77 -0.91
C LYS A 11 20.20 3.87 0.22
N ASP A 12 19.02 4.14 0.76
CA ASP A 12 18.46 3.39 1.89
C ASP A 12 17.05 2.83 1.62
N LEU A 13 16.61 2.82 0.37
CA LEU A 13 15.47 2.01 -0.05
C LEU A 13 16.04 0.76 -0.70
N ASP A 14 16.24 -0.28 0.10
CA ASP A 14 16.27 -1.63 -0.47
C ASP A 14 14.99 -1.73 -1.30
N LEU A 15 15.13 -1.83 -2.62
CA LEU A 15 14.00 -2.12 -3.50
C LEU A 15 13.40 -3.46 -3.04
N ALA A 16 12.13 -3.74 -3.33
CA ALA A 16 11.54 -5.07 -3.14
C ALA A 16 12.35 -6.14 -3.91
N HIS A 17 13.42 -6.65 -3.31
CA HIS A 17 14.26 -7.76 -3.80
C HIS A 17 13.71 -9.10 -3.31
N ASN A 18 12.75 -9.08 -2.37
CA ASN A 18 12.01 -10.25 -1.93
C ASN A 18 10.79 -10.47 -2.84
N PRO A 19 10.33 -11.73 -2.98
CA PRO A 19 9.08 -12.03 -3.68
C PRO A 19 7.83 -11.47 -2.98
N GLU A 20 8.00 -10.88 -1.79
CA GLU A 20 6.97 -10.33 -0.91
C GLU A 20 7.20 -8.82 -0.73
N GLY A 21 6.12 -8.05 -0.78
CA GLY A 21 6.06 -6.63 -0.47
C GLY A 21 6.09 -6.36 1.04
N ALA A 22 6.11 -5.07 1.41
CA ALA A 22 6.13 -4.67 2.81
C ALA A 22 4.83 -5.04 3.54
N THR A 23 4.95 -5.50 4.79
CA THR A 23 3.78 -5.62 5.67
C THR A 23 3.25 -4.23 6.02
N VAL A 24 1.94 -4.02 5.86
CA VAL A 24 1.25 -2.76 6.11
C VAL A 24 0.03 -2.95 7.02
N GLU A 25 -0.17 -2.00 7.92
CA GLU A 25 -1.42 -1.75 8.62
C GLU A 25 -2.18 -0.63 7.86
N VAL A 26 -3.38 -0.92 7.37
CA VAL A 26 -4.21 0.02 6.59
C VAL A 26 -5.49 0.34 7.36
N GLN A 27 -5.67 1.61 7.69
CA GLN A 27 -6.91 2.15 8.24
C GLN A 27 -7.74 2.77 7.13
N ILE A 28 -8.94 2.25 6.91
CA ILE A 28 -9.91 2.70 5.92
C ILE A 28 -11.02 3.49 6.62
N LEU A 29 -11.41 4.62 6.03
CA LEU A 29 -12.53 5.45 6.48
C LEU A 29 -13.83 4.93 5.84
N ALA A 30 -14.63 4.18 6.62
CA ALA A 30 -15.85 3.54 6.12
C ALA A 30 -16.96 4.57 5.77
N SER A 31 -17.01 5.70 6.47
CA SER A 31 -17.89 6.86 6.23
C SER A 31 -17.12 8.15 6.50
N GLU A 32 -17.68 9.32 6.18
CA GLU A 32 -17.10 10.63 6.53
C GLU A 32 -16.77 10.72 8.03
N GLY A 33 -15.56 10.29 8.41
CA GLY A 33 -14.94 10.51 9.70
C GLY A 33 -15.31 9.61 10.88
N GLN A 34 -16.24 8.65 10.79
CA GLN A 34 -16.75 7.98 12.01
C GLN A 34 -16.33 6.51 12.21
N ASP A 35 -16.37 5.67 11.18
CA ASP A 35 -15.98 4.26 11.33
C ASP A 35 -14.64 3.96 10.65
N LYS A 36 -13.75 3.31 11.41
CA LYS A 36 -12.40 2.94 10.99
C LYS A 36 -12.29 1.43 10.91
N LEU A 37 -12.09 0.91 9.70
CA LEU A 37 -11.73 -0.48 9.50
C LEU A 37 -10.21 -0.57 9.46
N ASN A 38 -9.62 -1.44 10.28
CA ASN A 38 -8.18 -1.68 10.27
C ASN A 38 -7.91 -3.05 9.65
N PHE A 39 -6.98 -3.07 8.71
CA PHE A 39 -6.49 -4.25 8.05
C PHE A 39 -4.99 -4.38 8.28
N GLU A 40 -4.49 -5.61 8.34
CA GLU A 40 -3.07 -5.91 8.33
C GLU A 40 -2.79 -6.90 7.20
N GLY A 41 -1.71 -6.66 6.46
CA GLY A 41 -1.45 -7.40 5.24
C GLY A 41 -0.17 -7.02 4.52
N GLU A 42 -0.03 -7.48 3.28
CA GLU A 42 1.08 -7.19 2.38
C GLU A 42 0.69 -6.09 1.39
N LEU A 43 1.56 -5.08 1.23
CA LEU A 43 1.40 -4.06 0.22
C LEU A 43 1.72 -4.61 -1.18
N LEU A 44 0.72 -4.64 -2.04
CA LEU A 44 0.86 -5.19 -3.39
C LEU A 44 1.20 -4.08 -4.40
N GLU A 45 0.45 -2.97 -4.38
CA GLU A 45 0.64 -1.86 -5.35
C GLU A 45 0.29 -0.50 -4.74
N ILE A 46 1.02 0.53 -5.16
CA ILE A 46 0.63 1.93 -5.03
C ILE A 46 0.35 2.50 -6.42
N GLY A 47 -0.93 2.73 -6.72
CA GLY A 47 -1.41 3.26 -7.99
C GLY A 47 -1.69 4.76 -7.95
N SER A 48 -2.07 5.33 -9.11
CA SER A 48 -2.52 6.73 -9.18
C SER A 48 -3.78 6.97 -8.34
N ASP A 49 -4.68 6.00 -8.31
CA ASP A 49 -6.04 6.14 -7.75
C ASP A 49 -6.19 5.60 -6.33
N GLY A 50 -5.26 4.74 -5.90
CA GLY A 50 -5.32 4.16 -4.56
C GLY A 50 -4.21 3.16 -4.25
N ILE A 51 -4.48 2.35 -3.24
CA ILE A 51 -3.60 1.33 -2.70
C ILE A 51 -4.24 -0.03 -2.95
N ILE A 52 -3.43 -1.02 -3.33
CA ILE A 52 -3.83 -2.42 -3.34
C ILE A 52 -2.96 -3.18 -2.33
N PHE A 53 -3.60 -3.94 -1.46
CA PHE A 53 -2.93 -4.80 -0.50
C PHE A 53 -3.71 -6.12 -0.34
N SER A 54 -3.03 -7.19 0.05
CA SER A 54 -3.67 -8.42 0.50
C SER A 54 -3.62 -8.48 2.01
N GLY A 55 -4.75 -8.61 2.68
CA GLY A 55 -4.77 -8.71 4.13
C GLY A 55 -6.13 -9.06 4.70
N ALA A 56 -6.16 -9.26 6.01
CA ALA A 56 -7.39 -9.54 6.76
C ALA A 56 -7.77 -8.34 7.63
N ALA A 57 -9.07 -8.17 7.88
CA ALA A 57 -9.52 -7.25 8.92
C ALA A 57 -9.04 -7.75 10.29
N ALA A 58 -8.78 -6.85 11.25
CA ALA A 58 -8.22 -7.22 12.55
C ALA A 58 -9.01 -8.29 13.35
N ASN A 59 -10.30 -8.49 13.04
CA ASN A 59 -11.17 -9.48 13.68
C ASN A 59 -11.62 -10.60 12.73
N ASP A 60 -11.01 -10.70 11.55
CA ASP A 60 -11.33 -11.69 10.52
C ASP A 60 -10.07 -12.49 10.17
N SER A 61 -10.24 -13.74 9.75
CA SER A 61 -9.16 -14.61 9.28
C SER A 61 -9.14 -14.77 7.76
N ALA A 62 -10.12 -14.18 7.06
CA ALA A 62 -10.15 -14.17 5.60
C ALA A 62 -9.12 -13.14 5.06
N ASP A 63 -8.10 -13.65 4.39
CA ASP A 63 -7.10 -12.85 3.69
C ASP A 63 -7.60 -12.47 2.29
N GLU A 64 -7.80 -11.17 2.05
CA GLU A 64 -8.43 -10.64 0.86
C GLU A 64 -7.53 -9.64 0.14
N VAL A 65 -7.54 -9.66 -1.19
CA VAL A 65 -7.03 -8.56 -2.02
C VAL A 65 -8.04 -7.41 -1.98
N ILE A 66 -7.56 -6.24 -1.57
CA ILE A 66 -8.37 -5.06 -1.28
C ILE A 66 -7.77 -3.84 -1.99
N PHE A 67 -8.64 -3.08 -2.67
CA PHE A 67 -8.35 -1.76 -3.19
C PHE A 67 -8.96 -0.68 -2.29
N VAL A 68 -8.18 0.36 -2.01
CA VAL A 68 -8.61 1.53 -1.23
C VAL A 68 -8.26 2.79 -2.01
N ALA A 69 -9.29 3.54 -2.43
CA ALA A 69 -9.11 4.83 -3.04
C ALA A 69 -8.40 5.80 -2.08
N TRP A 70 -7.60 6.72 -2.60
CA TRP A 70 -6.90 7.71 -1.76
C TRP A 70 -7.85 8.53 -0.86
N SER A 71 -9.08 8.79 -1.32
CA SER A 71 -10.12 9.49 -0.56
C SER A 71 -10.63 8.71 0.67
N ARG A 72 -10.42 7.38 0.71
CA ARG A 72 -10.82 6.48 1.80
C ARG A 72 -9.64 6.02 2.65
N ALA A 73 -8.41 6.17 2.17
CA ALA A 73 -7.19 5.79 2.88
C ALA A 73 -6.92 6.74 4.07
N GLY A 74 -7.14 6.26 5.29
CA GLY A 74 -6.94 7.03 6.52
C GLY A 74 -5.48 7.06 6.97
N ARG A 75 -5.00 5.95 7.55
CA ARG A 75 -3.62 5.78 7.99
C ARG A 75 -3.05 4.53 7.36
N VAL A 76 -1.83 4.59 6.84
CA VAL A 76 -1.10 3.43 6.34
C VAL A 76 0.28 3.38 6.98
N LYS A 77 0.58 2.26 7.63
CA LYS A 77 1.85 2.07 8.32
C LYS A 77 2.55 0.83 7.77
N ALA A 78 3.71 1.01 7.15
CA ALA A 78 4.59 -0.09 6.77
C ALA A 78 5.47 -0.48 7.97
N THR A 79 5.48 -1.78 8.32
CA THR A 79 6.16 -2.31 9.51
C THR A 79 7.32 -3.24 9.18
N ARG A 80 7.35 -3.83 7.98
CA ARG A 80 8.37 -4.83 7.64
C ARG A 80 8.92 -4.65 6.23
N PHE A 81 9.99 -3.87 6.13
CA PHE A 81 10.94 -3.92 5.03
C PHE A 81 12.31 -3.41 5.48
N GLY A 82 13.28 -4.28 5.76
CA GLY A 82 14.65 -3.87 6.12
C GLY A 82 14.82 -2.97 7.36
N GLY A 83 13.84 -2.92 8.27
CA GLY A 83 13.84 -1.99 9.42
C GLY A 83 13.18 -0.62 9.15
N TYR A 84 12.60 -0.43 7.96
CA TYR A 84 11.82 0.76 7.60
C TYR A 84 10.45 0.74 8.28
N ASN A 85 10.25 1.67 9.22
CA ASN A 85 8.95 1.98 9.80
C ASN A 85 8.46 3.30 9.20
N ALA A 86 7.59 3.26 8.21
CA ALA A 86 6.91 4.46 7.71
C ALA A 86 5.46 4.46 8.16
N THR A 87 5.04 5.53 8.84
CA THR A 87 3.64 5.77 9.18
C THR A 87 3.14 7.00 8.43
N ILE A 88 2.12 6.83 7.61
CA ILE A 88 1.36 7.93 7.00
C ILE A 88 0.03 7.98 7.74
N GLY A 89 -0.21 9.05 8.49
CA GLY A 89 -1.50 9.34 9.11
C GLY A 89 -2.15 10.57 8.50
N ARG A 90 -3.38 10.86 8.94
CA ARG A 90 -4.28 11.97 8.56
C ARG A 90 -3.68 13.40 8.47
N SER A 91 -2.39 13.60 8.70
CA SER A 91 -1.67 14.89 8.64
C SER A 91 -0.51 14.92 7.64
N LEU A 92 -0.19 13.81 6.96
CA LEU A 92 0.69 13.79 5.80
C LEU A 92 -0.21 13.51 4.60
N GLU A 93 -0.51 14.56 3.82
CA GLU A 93 -1.07 14.38 2.49
C GLU A 93 -0.26 13.32 1.75
N TRP A 94 -0.94 12.45 1.01
CA TRP A 94 -0.29 11.50 0.10
C TRP A 94 0.37 12.26 -1.05
N ASN A 95 1.49 12.92 -0.76
CA ASN A 95 2.28 13.65 -1.72
C ASN A 95 3.05 12.66 -2.62
N SER A 96 3.53 13.16 -3.76
CA SER A 96 4.18 12.32 -4.76
C SER A 96 5.40 11.58 -4.22
N GLU A 97 6.19 12.21 -3.34
CA GLU A 97 7.36 11.58 -2.72
C GLU A 97 6.96 10.42 -1.82
N THR A 98 5.90 10.58 -1.04
CA THR A 98 5.40 9.55 -0.12
C THR A 98 4.81 8.36 -0.88
N LYS A 99 4.02 8.63 -1.93
CA LYS A 99 3.51 7.59 -2.84
C LYS A 99 4.66 6.80 -3.46
N GLU A 100 5.70 7.50 -3.93
CA GLU A 100 6.87 6.87 -4.53
C GLU A 100 7.60 5.96 -3.55
N ARG A 101 7.81 6.40 -2.30
CA ARG A 101 8.45 5.56 -1.27
C ARG A 101 7.66 4.28 -0.99
N PHE A 102 6.33 4.37 -0.86
CA PHE A 102 5.48 3.19 -0.70
C PHE A 102 5.45 2.30 -1.94
N ARG A 103 5.52 2.89 -3.14
CA ARG A 103 5.59 2.15 -4.41
C ARG A 103 6.84 1.26 -4.45
N LEU A 104 7.99 1.79 -4.03
CA LEU A 104 9.27 1.05 -4.04
C LEU A 104 9.31 -0.16 -3.09
N ILE A 105 8.51 -0.14 -2.02
CA ILE A 105 8.41 -1.22 -1.04
C ILE A 105 7.17 -2.11 -1.26
N SER A 106 6.39 -1.85 -2.31
CA SER A 106 5.29 -2.72 -2.72
C SER A 106 5.81 -3.95 -3.48
N ARG A 107 5.04 -5.04 -3.50
CA ARG A 107 5.40 -6.25 -4.26
C ARG A 107 5.48 -5.99 -5.76
N PHE A 108 4.63 -5.11 -6.29
CA PHE A 108 4.55 -4.76 -7.70
C PHE A 108 4.77 -3.25 -7.91
N PRO A 109 6.01 -2.73 -7.80
CA PRO A 109 6.29 -1.31 -7.95
C PRO A 109 5.89 -0.75 -9.33
N GLN A 110 5.93 -1.58 -10.36
CA GLN A 110 5.52 -1.25 -11.73
C GLN A 110 4.00 -1.35 -11.99
N GLY A 111 3.22 -1.76 -10.99
CA GLY A 111 1.80 -2.06 -11.11
C GLY A 111 1.51 -3.54 -11.38
N ILE A 112 0.27 -3.92 -11.11
CA ILE A 112 -0.28 -5.27 -11.31
C ILE A 112 -0.96 -5.32 -12.69
N SER A 113 -0.53 -6.24 -13.54
CA SER A 113 -1.24 -6.47 -14.82
C SER A 113 -2.60 -7.14 -14.57
N PRO A 114 -3.57 -7.04 -15.50
CA PRO A 114 -4.86 -7.73 -15.37
C PRO A 114 -4.72 -9.23 -15.10
N GLU A 115 -3.80 -9.91 -15.79
CA GLU A 115 -3.57 -11.35 -15.64
C GLU A 115 -2.96 -11.69 -14.26
N MET A 116 -2.11 -10.81 -13.73
CA MET A 116 -1.59 -10.94 -12.37
C MET A 116 -2.68 -10.70 -11.31
N MET A 117 -3.55 -9.72 -11.54
CA MET A 117 -4.69 -9.46 -10.65
C MET A 117 -5.63 -10.67 -10.59
N ASP A 118 -5.98 -11.25 -11.74
CA ASP A 118 -6.80 -12.46 -11.80
C ASP A 118 -6.15 -13.62 -11.04
N SER A 119 -4.84 -13.79 -11.20
CA SER A 119 -4.08 -14.82 -10.48
C SER A 119 -4.10 -14.60 -8.96
N LEU A 120 -3.99 -13.34 -8.50
CA LEU A 120 -4.10 -12.99 -7.08
C LEU A 120 -5.51 -13.28 -6.55
N LEU A 121 -6.56 -12.84 -7.26
CA LEU A 121 -7.93 -13.08 -6.84
C LEU A 121 -8.24 -14.58 -6.72
N VAL A 122 -7.80 -15.40 -7.68
CA VAL A 122 -7.94 -16.86 -7.62
C VAL A 122 -7.19 -17.45 -6.41
N ALA A 123 -5.97 -17.00 -6.15
CA ALA A 123 -5.19 -17.47 -4.99
C ALA A 123 -5.88 -17.17 -3.65
N HIS A 124 -6.55 -16.01 -3.56
CA HIS A 124 -7.32 -15.59 -2.39
C HIS A 124 -8.78 -16.08 -2.39
N ARG A 125 -9.18 -16.94 -3.34
CA ARG A 125 -10.55 -17.43 -3.50
C ARG A 125 -11.59 -16.32 -3.63
N GLN A 126 -11.21 -15.21 -4.25
CA GLN A 126 -12.07 -14.07 -4.54
C GLN A 126 -12.46 -14.08 -6.02
N GLU A 127 -13.73 -13.82 -6.29
CA GLU A 127 -14.20 -13.62 -7.68
C GLU A 127 -13.95 -12.19 -8.18
N ARG A 128 -13.78 -11.24 -7.25
CA ARG A 128 -13.60 -9.82 -7.54
C ARG A 128 -12.79 -9.13 -6.46
N LEU A 129 -12.06 -8.11 -6.87
CA LEU A 129 -11.35 -7.20 -5.98
C LEU A 129 -12.34 -6.51 -5.04
N ARG A 130 -12.08 -6.56 -3.73
CA ARG A 130 -12.86 -5.80 -2.75
C ARG A 130 -12.44 -4.33 -2.84
N ARG A 131 -13.38 -3.41 -3.00
CA ARG A 131 -13.09 -1.99 -3.27
C ARG A 131 -13.70 -1.09 -2.19
N PHE A 132 -12.92 -0.11 -1.74
CA PHE A 132 -13.35 0.99 -0.90
C PHE A 132 -13.15 2.31 -1.65
N GLU A 133 -14.21 2.80 -2.26
CA GLU A 133 -14.25 4.03 -3.06
C GLU A 133 -15.43 4.94 -2.65
N LEU A 134 -15.49 6.15 -3.18
CA LEU A 134 -16.59 7.10 -2.93
C LEU A 134 -17.82 6.75 -3.77
#